data_AF-A0A2D8JAM5-F1
#
_entry.id   AF-A0A2D8JAM5-F1
#
_cell.length_a   1.000
_cell.length_b   1.000
_cell.length_c   1.000
_cell.angle_alpha   90.00
_cell.angle_beta   90.00
_cell.angle_gamma   90.00
#
_symmetry.space_group_name_H-M   'P 1'
#
loop_
_entity.id
_entity.type
_entity.pdbx_description
1 polymer ?
#
loop_
_entity_poly.entity_id
_entity_poly.type
_entity_poly.pdbx_seq_one_letter_code
_entity_poly.pdbx_strand_id
1 'polypeptide(L)'
;MRMDYKNKTRNIFFIAYLFLSIGLNGQTSEDAKKLLDDVSSNLISFENLSFDFSYILENRPENIRQETNGSATISDNLYKIIFLGNEQIFDGEKIYT
;
A
#
# COMPACT_ATOMS: atom_id res chain seq x y z
N MET A 1 -39.46 -47.29 12.74
CA MET A 1 -39.41 -45.81 12.74
C MET A 1 -37.95 -45.33 12.86
N ARG A 2 -37.13 -45.45 11.80
CA ARG A 2 -35.69 -45.05 11.81
C ARG A 2 -35.21 -44.34 10.53
N MET A 3 -36.10 -44.08 9.56
CA MET A 3 -35.73 -43.52 8.25
C MET A 3 -35.63 -41.98 8.21
N ASP A 4 -36.15 -41.26 9.21
CA ASP A 4 -36.15 -39.79 9.21
C ASP A 4 -34.81 -39.13 9.58
N TYR A 5 -34.00 -39.82 10.41
CA TYR A 5 -32.77 -39.22 10.95
C TYR A 5 -31.67 -39.04 9.88
N LYS A 6 -31.60 -39.95 8.90
CA LYS A 6 -30.60 -39.95 7.82
C LYS A 6 -30.81 -38.80 6.81
N ASN A 7 -32.07 -38.41 6.59
CA ASN A 7 -32.39 -37.26 5.74
C ASN A 7 -32.09 -35.93 6.43
N LYS A 8 -32.32 -35.86 7.75
CA LYS A 8 -32.00 -34.68 8.57
C LYS A 8 -30.49 -34.41 8.61
N THR A 9 -29.65 -35.44 8.77
CA THR A 9 -28.19 -35.27 8.74
C THR A 9 -27.66 -34.86 7.37
N ARG A 10 -28.19 -35.44 6.27
CA ARG A 10 -27.86 -35.03 4.89
C ARG A 10 -28.19 -33.54 4.64
N ASN A 11 -29.33 -33.06 5.14
CA ASN A 11 -29.74 -31.66 5.00
C ASN A 11 -28.84 -30.72 5.82
N ILE A 12 -28.35 -31.15 7.00
CA ILE A 12 -27.40 -30.38 7.81
C ILE A 12 -26.04 -30.22 7.09
N PHE A 13 -25.53 -31.29 6.47
CA PHE A 13 -24.30 -31.19 5.67
C PHE A 13 -24.45 -30.25 4.46
N PHE A 14 -25.62 -30.26 3.82
CA PHE A 14 -25.90 -29.36 2.70
C PHE A 14 -25.96 -27.89 3.13
N ILE A 15 -26.58 -27.62 4.29
CA ILE A 15 -26.62 -26.28 4.89
C ILE A 15 -25.21 -25.83 5.29
N ALA A 16 -24.39 -26.69 5.89
CA ALA A 16 -23.01 -26.37 6.24
C ALA A 16 -22.15 -26.05 5.00
N TYR A 17 -22.33 -26.78 3.90
CA TYR A 17 -21.66 -26.51 2.62
C TYR A 17 -22.06 -25.14 2.05
N LEU A 18 -23.35 -24.77 2.15
CA LEU A 18 -23.86 -23.47 1.73
C LEU A 18 -23.33 -22.31 2.59
N PHE A 19 -23.12 -22.52 3.89
CA PHE A 19 -22.51 -21.51 4.75
C PHE A 19 -21.00 -21.36 4.51
N LEU A 20 -20.30 -22.43 4.11
CA LEU A 20 -18.87 -22.39 3.81
C LEU A 20 -18.57 -21.60 2.52
N SER A 21 -19.45 -21.62 1.53
CA SER A 21 -19.27 -20.88 0.26
C SER A 21 -19.43 -19.37 0.40
N ILE A 22 -20.11 -18.88 1.45
CA ILE A 22 -20.31 -17.45 1.71
C ILE A 22 -19.07 -16.81 2.38
N GLY A 23 -18.24 -17.62 3.05
CA GLY A 23 -17.08 -17.15 3.83
C GLY A 23 -15.80 -16.82 3.05
N LEU A 24 -15.79 -16.98 1.72
CA LEU A 24 -14.59 -16.74 0.90
C LEU A 24 -14.42 -15.30 0.41
N ASN A 25 -15.42 -14.43 0.61
CA ASN A 25 -15.33 -13.00 0.28
C ASN A 25 -14.86 -12.18 1.49
N GLY A 26 -13.72 -12.56 2.08
CA GLY A 26 -13.16 -11.93 3.28
C GLY A 26 -11.99 -11.01 2.94
N GLN A 27 -12.16 -9.71 3.18
CA GLN A 27 -11.09 -8.68 3.27
C GLN A 27 -10.20 -8.54 2.02
N THR A 28 -10.78 -8.19 0.87
CA THR A 28 -9.95 -7.73 -0.25
C THR A 28 -9.50 -6.30 0.01
N SER A 29 -8.20 -6.05 -0.09
CA SER A 29 -7.60 -4.71 -0.04
C SER A 29 -7.88 -3.91 -1.32
N GLU A 30 -9.02 -4.14 -1.96
CA GLU A 30 -9.35 -3.65 -3.30
C GLU A 30 -9.29 -2.12 -3.33
N ASP A 31 -9.83 -1.47 -2.29
CA ASP A 31 -9.81 0.00 -2.17
C ASP A 31 -8.39 0.54 -1.99
N ALA A 32 -7.53 -0.15 -1.22
CA ALA A 32 -6.15 0.26 -1.03
C ALA A 32 -5.32 0.07 -2.32
N LYS A 33 -5.59 -1.01 -3.06
CA LYS A 33 -4.98 -1.28 -4.36
C LYS A 33 -5.42 -0.23 -5.38
N LYS A 34 -6.71 0.07 -5.43
CA LYS A 34 -7.25 1.11 -6.30
C LYS A 34 -6.63 2.48 -6.00
N LEU A 35 -6.51 2.84 -4.72
CA LEU A 35 -5.86 4.10 -4.33
C LEU A 35 -4.39 4.14 -4.76
N LEU A 36 -3.65 3.03 -4.62
CA LEU A 36 -2.27 2.91 -5.08
C LEU A 36 -2.19 3.08 -6.61
N ASP A 37 -3.07 2.41 -7.35
CA ASP A 37 -3.12 2.48 -8.82
C ASP A 37 -3.48 3.90 -9.31
N ASP A 38 -4.45 4.55 -8.67
CA ASP A 38 -4.85 5.93 -8.95
C ASP A 38 -3.70 6.92 -8.67
N VAL A 39 -3.00 6.77 -7.55
CA VAL A 39 -1.86 7.65 -7.21
C VAL A 39 -0.67 7.41 -8.17
N SER A 40 -0.35 6.14 -8.44
CA SER A 40 0.74 5.75 -9.32
C SER A 40 0.52 6.24 -10.76
N SER A 41 -0.68 6.05 -11.30
CA SER A 41 -1.02 6.50 -12.65
C SER A 41 -0.95 8.03 -12.79
N ASN A 42 -1.40 8.77 -11.78
CA ASN A 42 -1.25 10.23 -11.75
C ASN A 42 0.22 10.66 -11.73
N LEU A 43 1.07 10.01 -10.93
CA LEU A 43 2.51 10.33 -10.85
C LEU A 43 3.24 10.03 -12.16
N ILE A 44 2.98 8.89 -12.81
CA ILE A 44 3.60 8.47 -14.07
C ILE A 44 3.13 9.35 -15.26
N SER A 45 1.98 10.02 -15.14
CA SER A 45 1.47 10.88 -16.21
C SER A 45 2.35 12.12 -16.48
N PHE A 46 3.23 12.48 -15.54
CA PHE A 46 4.16 13.58 -15.68
C PHE A 46 5.51 13.08 -16.24
N GLU A 47 5.95 13.65 -17.35
CA GLU A 47 7.27 13.37 -17.95
C GLU A 47 8.42 13.75 -17.01
N ASN A 48 8.27 14.89 -16.31
CA ASN A 48 9.20 15.37 -15.30
C ASN A 48 8.42 15.94 -14.13
N LEU A 49 8.71 15.48 -12.92
CA LEU A 49 8.07 15.92 -11.68
C LEU A 49 9.12 16.49 -10.74
N SER A 50 8.91 17.71 -10.25
CA SER A 50 9.74 18.29 -9.19
C SER A 50 8.86 18.86 -8.09
N PHE A 51 9.20 18.58 -6.84
CA PHE A 51 8.48 19.10 -5.68
C PHE A 51 9.41 19.32 -4.50
N ASP A 52 9.03 20.28 -3.66
CA ASP A 52 9.64 20.53 -2.37
C ASP A 52 8.77 19.89 -1.27
N PHE A 53 9.42 19.43 -0.20
CA PHE A 53 8.74 18.81 0.94
C PHE A 53 9.37 19.25 2.26
N SER A 54 8.58 19.20 3.34
CA SER A 54 9.06 19.34 4.71
C SER A 54 8.89 18.01 5.44
N TYR A 55 9.96 17.56 6.09
CA TYR A 55 9.99 16.36 6.92
C TYR A 55 10.11 16.77 8.39
N ILE A 56 9.22 16.24 9.22
CA ILE A 56 9.24 16.48 10.67
C ILE A 56 9.63 15.17 11.38
N LEU A 57 10.81 15.14 11.98
CA LEU A 57 11.22 14.11 12.93
C LEU A 57 10.70 14.51 14.32
N GLU A 58 9.68 13.81 14.80
CA GLU A 58 9.12 14.02 16.14
C GLU A 58 9.31 12.77 17.01
N ASN A 59 10.11 12.89 18.07
CA ASN A 59 10.27 11.89 19.12
C ASN A 59 9.90 12.53 20.46
N ARG A 60 8.64 12.31 20.87
CA ARG A 60 8.05 12.91 22.08
C ARG A 60 8.74 12.46 23.38
N PRO A 61 9.05 11.16 23.59
CA PRO A 61 9.82 10.72 24.76
C PRO A 61 11.15 11.46 24.96
N GLU A 62 11.88 11.68 23.87
CA GLU A 62 13.20 12.35 23.90
C GLU A 62 13.10 13.88 23.77
N ASN A 63 11.89 14.43 23.71
CA ASN A 63 11.62 15.85 23.45
C ASN A 63 12.34 16.39 22.20
N ILE A 64 12.43 15.57 21.14
CA ILE A 64 13.04 15.95 19.86
C ILE A 64 11.92 16.30 18.88
N ARG A 65 12.01 17.49 18.29
CA ARG A 65 11.24 17.89 17.11
C ARG A 65 12.16 18.64 16.16
N GLN A 66 12.45 18.03 15.03
CA GLN A 66 13.30 18.62 13.99
C GLN A 66 12.52 18.68 12.69
N GLU A 67 12.57 19.82 12.04
CA GLU A 67 11.99 20.03 10.72
C GLU A 67 13.11 20.20 9.71
N THR A 68 13.03 19.49 8.59
CA THR A 68 14.03 19.54 7.51
C THR A 68 13.30 19.64 6.18
N ASN A 69 13.68 20.63 5.39
CA ASN A 69 13.19 20.75 4.02
C ASN A 69 14.03 19.90 3.07
N GLY A 70 13.38 19.33 2.07
CA GLY A 70 14.02 18.64 0.97
C GLY A 70 13.33 18.93 -0.34
N SER A 71 13.96 18.48 -1.42
CA SER A 71 13.39 18.54 -2.76
C SER A 71 13.64 17.23 -3.48
N ALA A 72 12.73 16.89 -4.38
CA ALA A 72 12.86 15.72 -5.24
C ALA A 72 12.54 16.11 -6.68
N THR A 73 13.32 15.56 -7.61
CA THR A 73 13.10 15.64 -9.03
C THR A 73 13.10 14.23 -9.59
N ILE A 74 12.07 13.87 -10.35
CA ILE A 74 11.84 12.55 -10.93
C ILE A 74 11.63 12.75 -12.43
N SER A 75 12.25 11.89 -13.22
CA SER A 75 12.15 11.87 -14.68
C SER A 75 12.17 10.43 -15.14
N ASP A 76 11.05 9.92 -15.64
CA ASP A 76 10.83 8.50 -15.91
C ASP A 76 11.25 7.59 -14.72
N ASN A 77 12.38 6.89 -14.86
CA ASN A 77 12.94 6.00 -13.84
C ASN A 77 14.11 6.62 -13.07
N LEU A 78 14.48 7.86 -13.38
CA LEU A 78 15.59 8.59 -12.78
C LEU A 78 15.09 9.45 -11.62
N TYR A 79 15.90 9.63 -10.59
CA TYR A 79 15.58 10.55 -9.52
C TYR A 79 16.80 11.30 -8.99
N LYS A 80 16.53 12.49 -8.47
CA LYS A 80 17.43 13.28 -7.64
C LYS A 80 16.68 13.73 -6.40
N ILE A 81 17.24 13.49 -5.22
CA ILE A 81 16.67 13.88 -3.93
C ILE A 81 17.71 14.67 -3.16
N ILE A 82 17.34 15.86 -2.68
CA ILE A 82 18.14 16.65 -1.76
C ILE A 82 17.42 16.60 -0.41
N PHE A 83 18.03 15.96 0.59
CA PHE A 83 17.40 15.74 1.88
C PHE A 83 18.44 15.58 3.00
N LEU A 84 18.16 16.16 4.17
CA LEU A 84 19.04 16.11 5.36
C LEU A 84 20.49 16.56 5.08
N GLY A 85 20.67 17.52 4.17
CA GLY A 85 21.99 18.02 3.76
C GLY A 85 22.76 17.10 2.81
N ASN A 86 22.14 16.01 2.34
CA ASN A 86 22.72 15.09 1.37
C ASN A 86 22.00 15.21 0.02
N GLU A 87 22.71 14.91 -1.05
CA GLU A 87 22.16 14.81 -2.39
C GLU A 87 22.31 13.37 -2.87
N GLN A 88 21.19 12.73 -3.18
CA GLN A 88 21.16 11.38 -3.71
C GLN A 88 20.66 11.40 -5.15
N ILE A 89 21.34 10.71 -6.05
CA ILE A 89 20.99 10.62 -7.47
C ILE A 89 20.94 9.16 -7.89
N PHE A 90 19.92 8.79 -8.66
CA PHE A 90 19.85 7.51 -9.37
C PHE A 90 19.82 7.73 -10.87
N ASP A 91 20.77 7.12 -11.58
CA ASP A 91 20.97 7.25 -13.03
C ASP A 91 20.30 6.12 -13.84
N GLY A 92 19.55 5.24 -13.18
CA GLY A 92 18.96 4.04 -13.80
C GLY A 92 19.74 2.75 -13.53
N GLU A 93 21.02 2.85 -13.11
CA GLU A 93 21.87 1.70 -12.78
C GLU A 93 22.43 1.78 -11.36
N LYS A 94 22.85 2.96 -10.92
CA LYS A 94 23.59 3.21 -9.69
C LYS A 94 23.03 4.39 -8.92
N ILE A 95 23.25 4.32 -7.61
CA ILE A 95 22.90 5.36 -6.65
C ILE A 95 24.19 6.07 -6.22
N TYR A 96 24.18 7.39 -6.27
CA TYR A 96 25.26 8.27 -5.81
C TYR A 96 24.79 9.05 -4.57
N THR A 97 25.70 9.32 -3.63
CA THR A 97 25.43 10.02 -2.35
C THR A 97 26.66 10.79 -1.92
#